data_AF-F8L652-F1
#
_entry.id   AF-F8L652-F1
#
_cell.length_a   1.000
_cell.length_b   1.000
_cell.length_c   1.000
_cell.angle_alpha   90.00
_cell.angle_beta   90.00
_cell.angle_gamma   90.00
#
_symmetry.space_group_name_H-M   'P 1'
#
loop_
_entity.id
_entity.type
_entity.pdbx_description
1 polymer ?
#
loop_
_entity_poly.entity_id
_entity_poly.type
_entity_poly.pdbx_seq_one_letter_code
_entity_poly.pdbx_strand_id
1 'polypeptide(L)'
;MGTVQTNYFVTNEYLLNEKSYFREALDLVTLPVRAFLNGHVVDLRGTSVALKRNVFDFSKTIANPNLALLVSRVLRFAVFVLFAYFYRFSLVSSGLLCLKHLIESSSIENQIRSMEQKSEGPEFSKEVRSITLDTTGLEKPEKLHSHKSAIYDKMKGGKSWIEDTNIRLTIYPFKRDGVKQLLIFSNKCGEIKVHEGFFSYPNAKELQEEWTANFSTPQLFSKCLDGDLTQDELQVMEHPGLYHIKRKIDEKPEIGTLKEDEIALITGAKRRGAFLANYCYGKRFASRSTDDVQGYAFKLDEAESRIFCMSAPKVLPEQVGKPYKKEDLEALFYRSYHAFSKIKALAKPQRIRIHTGNWGCGSSGHNPRVVALMQVAAAHLAGVDVLEYYPLEAKKDWQIAIYYYESLKPGFSSWTVDEFLTDMAMRAQDRGFVYKSHRD
;
A
#
# COMPACT_ATOMS: atom_id res chain seq x y z
N MET A 1 11.00 -55.62 -38.47
CA MET A 1 11.61 -56.70 -37.68
C MET A 1 12.97 -56.21 -37.20
N GLY A 2 13.16 -56.13 -35.89
CA GLY A 2 14.39 -55.64 -35.27
C GLY A 2 14.21 -55.58 -33.76
N THR A 3 14.51 -56.68 -33.08
CA THR A 3 14.55 -56.82 -31.62
C THR A 3 15.93 -56.42 -31.13
N VAL A 4 16.01 -55.49 -30.17
CA VAL A 4 17.22 -55.23 -29.38
C VAL A 4 16.92 -55.62 -27.94
N GLN A 5 17.62 -56.65 -27.45
CA GLN A 5 17.70 -56.98 -26.03
C GLN A 5 18.81 -56.14 -25.38
N THR A 6 18.51 -55.50 -24.25
CA THR A 6 19.51 -54.95 -23.33
C THR A 6 19.40 -55.68 -21.99
N ASN A 7 20.45 -56.44 -21.65
CA ASN A 7 20.67 -56.99 -20.31
C ASN A 7 21.26 -55.89 -19.42
N TYR A 8 20.66 -55.65 -18.25
CA TYR A 8 21.27 -54.87 -17.18
C TYR A 8 21.81 -55.81 -16.10
N PHE A 9 23.12 -55.79 -15.91
CA PHE A 9 23.76 -56.26 -14.67
C PHE A 9 23.79 -55.10 -13.68
N VAL A 10 23.18 -55.27 -12.50
CA VAL A 10 23.37 -54.38 -11.34
C VAL A 10 24.40 -55.03 -10.43
N THR A 11 25.50 -54.34 -10.15
CA THR A 11 26.57 -54.81 -9.27
C THR A 11 26.24 -54.56 -7.79
N ASN A 12 26.72 -55.45 -6.92
CA ASN A 12 26.49 -55.46 -5.45
C ASN A 12 27.01 -54.22 -4.69
N GLU A 13 27.80 -53.34 -5.32
CA GLU A 13 28.32 -52.12 -4.70
C GLU A 13 27.22 -51.09 -4.36
N TYR A 14 26.12 -51.06 -5.13
CA TYR A 14 25.06 -50.07 -4.94
C TYR A 14 24.28 -50.27 -3.63
N LEU A 15 24.11 -51.54 -3.20
CA LEU A 15 23.36 -51.89 -1.98
C LEU A 15 24.15 -51.65 -0.68
N LEU A 16 25.48 -51.61 -0.75
CA LEU A 16 26.33 -51.35 0.41
C LEU A 16 26.36 -49.85 0.78
N ASN A 17 26.27 -48.96 -0.21
CA ASN A 17 26.22 -47.52 0.04
C ASN A 17 24.90 -47.08 0.70
N GLU A 18 23.75 -47.63 0.31
CA GLU A 18 22.45 -47.25 0.89
C GLU A 18 22.35 -47.55 2.41
N LYS A 19 22.98 -48.63 2.89
CA LYS A 19 23.00 -48.97 4.32
C LYS A 19 23.85 -48.00 5.15
N SER A 20 24.92 -47.46 4.59
CA SER A 20 25.78 -46.46 5.25
C SER A 20 25.01 -45.16 5.48
N TYR A 21 24.35 -44.66 4.43
CA TYR A 21 23.57 -43.41 4.50
C TYR A 21 22.36 -43.50 5.44
N PHE A 22 21.69 -44.66 5.48
CA PHE A 22 20.57 -44.86 6.40
C PHE A 22 21.02 -44.81 7.88
N ARG A 23 22.22 -45.33 8.17
CA ARG A 23 22.77 -45.32 9.53
C ARG A 23 23.15 -43.91 9.99
N GLU A 24 23.79 -43.12 9.12
CA GLU A 24 24.09 -41.71 9.41
C GLU A 24 22.84 -40.85 9.63
N ALA A 25 21.79 -41.07 8.82
CA ALA A 25 20.52 -40.37 8.98
C ALA A 25 19.82 -40.76 10.30
N LEU A 26 19.90 -42.03 10.70
CA LEU A 26 19.34 -42.51 11.97
C LEU A 26 20.12 -41.96 13.16
N ASP A 27 21.45 -41.87 13.07
CA ASP A 27 22.29 -41.31 14.12
C ASP A 27 22.03 -39.80 14.29
N LEU A 28 21.84 -39.04 13.21
CA LEU A 28 21.48 -37.62 13.25
C LEU A 28 20.16 -37.35 13.99
N VAL A 29 19.22 -38.30 13.97
CA VAL A 29 17.93 -38.19 14.68
C VAL A 29 18.01 -38.73 16.10
N THR A 30 18.76 -39.81 16.32
CA THR A 30 18.79 -40.51 17.61
C THR A 30 19.81 -39.94 18.61
N LEU A 31 20.90 -39.32 18.15
CA LEU A 31 21.92 -38.69 19.01
C LEU A 31 21.36 -37.54 19.87
N PRO A 32 20.60 -36.57 19.32
CA PRO A 32 20.00 -35.51 20.12
C PRO A 32 18.98 -36.05 21.13
N VAL A 33 18.21 -37.08 20.73
CA VAL A 33 17.21 -37.72 21.60
C VAL A 33 17.89 -38.48 22.75
N ARG A 34 18.98 -39.20 22.50
CA ARG A 34 19.77 -39.88 23.55
C ARG A 34 20.45 -38.89 24.49
N ALA A 35 21.06 -37.83 23.95
CA ALA A 35 21.69 -36.78 24.76
C ALA A 35 20.67 -36.12 25.70
N PHE A 36 19.47 -35.84 25.19
CA PHE A 36 18.38 -35.28 25.98
C PHE A 36 17.84 -36.25 27.05
N LEU A 37 17.62 -37.53 26.71
CA LEU A 37 17.17 -38.55 27.67
C LEU A 37 18.18 -38.80 28.79
N ASN A 38 19.47 -38.52 28.54
CA ASN A 38 20.55 -38.60 29.53
C ASN A 38 20.79 -37.27 30.28
N GLY A 39 19.91 -36.27 30.13
CA GLY A 39 19.95 -35.02 30.89
C GLY A 39 20.91 -33.96 30.35
N HIS A 40 21.43 -34.10 29.12
CA HIS A 40 22.25 -33.06 28.50
C HIS A 40 21.41 -31.96 27.85
N VAL A 41 21.84 -30.72 28.00
CA VAL A 41 21.24 -29.55 27.31
C VAL A 41 21.71 -29.56 25.85
N VAL A 42 20.78 -29.71 24.92
CA VAL A 42 21.06 -29.67 23.48
C VAL A 42 20.54 -28.34 22.90
N ASP A 43 21.39 -27.59 22.18
CA ASP A 43 20.95 -26.40 21.45
C ASP A 43 20.18 -26.81 20.18
N LEU A 44 18.85 -26.74 20.27
CA LEU A 44 17.94 -27.19 19.20
C LEU A 44 17.76 -26.17 18.07
N ARG A 45 18.26 -24.93 18.19
CA ARG A 45 18.09 -23.91 17.14
C ARG A 45 18.93 -24.25 15.92
N GLY A 46 20.18 -24.67 16.12
CA GLY A 46 21.05 -25.17 15.07
C GLY A 46 20.56 -26.51 14.48
N THR A 47 20.04 -27.40 15.34
CA THR A 47 19.56 -28.73 14.93
C THR A 47 18.33 -28.68 14.03
N SER A 48 17.38 -27.75 14.24
CA SER A 48 16.17 -27.66 13.41
C SER A 48 16.45 -27.18 11.98
N VAL A 49 17.42 -26.27 11.81
CA VAL A 49 17.85 -25.76 10.51
C VAL A 49 18.67 -26.81 9.76
N ALA A 50 19.55 -27.52 10.47
CA ALA A 50 20.30 -28.65 9.92
C ALA A 50 19.38 -29.82 9.51
N LEU A 51 18.37 -30.15 10.33
CA LEU A 51 17.39 -31.19 9.97
C LEU A 51 16.58 -30.80 8.74
N LYS A 52 16.05 -29.57 8.66
CA LYS A 52 15.27 -29.14 7.49
C LYS A 52 16.08 -29.18 6.19
N ARG A 53 17.34 -28.76 6.24
CA ARG A 53 18.24 -28.78 5.08
C ARG A 53 18.60 -30.21 4.67
N ASN A 54 19.00 -31.05 5.62
CA ASN A 54 19.41 -32.43 5.35
C ASN A 54 18.26 -33.34 4.93
N VAL A 55 17.05 -33.17 5.48
CA VAL A 55 15.86 -33.93 5.07
C VAL A 55 15.44 -33.59 3.63
N PHE A 56 15.61 -32.33 3.23
CA PHE A 56 15.29 -31.89 1.87
C PHE A 56 16.31 -32.42 0.85
N ASP A 57 17.60 -32.36 1.18
CA ASP A 57 18.67 -32.89 0.32
C ASP A 57 18.69 -34.42 0.24
N PHE A 58 18.35 -35.12 1.33
CA PHE A 58 18.23 -36.60 1.37
C PHE A 58 17.10 -37.11 0.46
N SER A 59 15.97 -36.40 0.40
CA SER A 59 14.84 -36.81 -0.46
C SER A 59 15.17 -36.73 -1.96
N LYS A 60 16.15 -35.90 -2.34
CA LYS A 60 16.59 -35.73 -3.73
C LYS A 60 17.61 -36.77 -4.19
N THR A 61 18.26 -37.46 -3.24
CA THR A 61 19.32 -38.45 -3.53
C THR A 61 18.79 -39.88 -3.63
N ILE A 62 17.54 -40.12 -3.21
CA ILE A 62 16.91 -41.45 -3.30
C ILE A 62 16.28 -41.63 -4.69
N ALA A 63 16.91 -42.47 -5.53
CA ALA A 63 16.45 -42.75 -6.89
C ALA A 63 15.10 -43.49 -6.93
N ASN A 64 14.71 -44.19 -5.86
CA ASN A 64 13.43 -44.89 -5.77
C ASN A 64 12.32 -43.98 -5.18
N PRO A 65 11.31 -43.58 -5.98
CA PRO A 65 10.29 -42.63 -5.55
C PRO A 65 9.40 -43.15 -4.41
N ASN A 66 9.20 -44.46 -4.30
CA ASN A 66 8.40 -45.06 -3.23
C ASN A 66 9.16 -45.03 -1.89
N LEU A 67 10.48 -45.25 -1.93
CA LEU A 67 11.34 -45.19 -0.74
C LEU A 67 11.51 -43.74 -0.26
N ALA A 68 11.69 -42.80 -1.20
CA ALA A 68 11.73 -41.36 -0.89
C ALA A 68 10.45 -40.88 -0.19
N LEU A 69 9.29 -41.36 -0.66
CA LEU A 69 8.00 -41.04 -0.06
C LEU A 69 7.84 -41.63 1.34
N LEU A 70 8.26 -42.89 1.56
CA LEU A 70 8.20 -43.55 2.86
C LEU A 70 9.09 -42.84 3.89
N VAL A 71 10.34 -42.54 3.53
CA VAL A 71 11.30 -41.80 4.36
C VAL A 71 10.75 -40.42 4.72
N SER A 72 10.17 -39.70 3.74
CA SER A 72 9.55 -38.39 4.00
C SER A 72 8.40 -38.49 5.01
N ARG A 73 7.57 -39.55 4.94
CA ARG A 73 6.46 -39.75 5.89
C ARG A 73 6.95 -40.05 7.30
N VAL A 74 7.97 -40.91 7.45
CA VAL A 74 8.55 -41.25 8.76
C VAL A 74 9.19 -40.03 9.42
N LEU A 75 9.94 -39.22 8.64
CA LEU A 75 10.58 -38.01 9.16
C LEU A 75 9.56 -36.94 9.55
N ARG A 76 8.49 -36.74 8.77
CA ARG A 76 7.39 -35.84 9.14
C ARG A 76 6.69 -36.28 10.42
N PHE A 77 6.47 -37.58 10.59
CA PHE A 77 5.86 -38.14 11.80
C PHE A 77 6.76 -37.93 13.03
N ALA A 78 8.07 -38.20 12.91
CA ALA A 78 9.03 -37.96 13.99
C ALA A 78 9.10 -36.48 14.40
N VAL A 79 9.12 -35.55 13.43
CA VAL A 79 9.06 -34.11 13.69
C VAL A 79 7.75 -33.73 14.38
N PHE A 80 6.62 -34.30 13.97
CA PHE A 80 5.32 -34.04 14.60
C PHE A 80 5.27 -34.51 16.06
N VAL A 81 5.79 -35.71 16.36
CA VAL A 81 5.86 -36.25 17.72
C VAL A 81 6.75 -35.38 18.61
N LEU A 82 7.92 -34.97 18.11
CA LEU A 82 8.80 -34.03 18.81
C LEU A 82 8.10 -32.69 19.06
N PHE A 83 7.43 -32.14 18.04
CA PHE A 83 6.70 -30.87 18.16
C PHE A 83 5.56 -30.96 19.19
N ALA A 84 4.77 -32.03 19.19
CA ALA A 84 3.71 -32.25 20.16
C ALA A 84 4.24 -32.41 21.61
N TYR A 85 5.38 -33.07 21.77
CA TYR A 85 6.06 -33.22 23.06
C TYR A 85 6.59 -31.88 23.59
N PHE A 86 7.24 -31.07 22.74
CA PHE A 86 7.70 -29.73 23.09
C PHE A 86 6.55 -28.73 23.30
N TYR A 87 5.43 -28.88 22.60
CA TYR A 87 4.25 -28.03 22.77
C TYR A 87 3.59 -28.24 24.14
N ARG A 88 3.55 -29.49 24.65
CA ARG A 88 3.10 -29.79 26.02
C ARG A 88 4.01 -29.18 27.09
N PHE A 89 5.33 -29.18 26.87
CA PHE A 89 6.28 -28.58 27.80
C PHE A 89 6.22 -27.04 27.75
N SER A 90 6.04 -26.45 26.55
CA SER A 90 5.85 -25.02 26.35
C SER A 90 4.60 -24.52 27.06
N LEU A 91 3.46 -25.24 27.01
CA LEU A 91 2.20 -24.82 27.65
C LEU A 91 2.32 -24.56 29.16
N VAL A 92 3.16 -25.32 29.87
CA VAL A 92 3.36 -25.16 31.33
C VAL A 92 4.25 -23.94 31.64
N SER A 93 5.33 -23.75 30.89
CA SER A 93 6.20 -22.57 31.02
C SER A 93 5.54 -21.28 30.49
N SER A 94 4.72 -21.39 29.44
CA SER A 94 3.99 -20.28 28.84
C SER A 94 2.85 -19.82 29.74
N GLY A 95 2.18 -20.70 30.50
CA GLY A 95 1.13 -20.30 31.45
C GLY A 95 1.65 -19.39 32.57
N LEU A 96 2.84 -19.69 33.11
CA LEU A 96 3.51 -18.86 34.13
C LEU A 96 4.05 -17.54 33.56
N LEU A 97 4.57 -17.55 32.33
CA LEU A 97 4.97 -16.33 31.63
C LEU A 97 3.78 -15.45 31.24
N CYS A 98 2.65 -16.06 30.85
CA CYS A 98 1.42 -15.36 30.50
C CYS A 98 0.81 -14.66 31.71
N LEU A 99 0.84 -15.28 32.89
CA LEU A 99 0.35 -14.65 34.13
C LEU A 99 1.19 -13.42 34.52
N LYS A 100 2.52 -13.50 34.36
CA LYS A 100 3.42 -12.36 34.60
C LYS A 100 3.22 -11.24 33.56
N HIS A 101 3.08 -11.61 32.27
CA HIS A 101 2.78 -10.65 31.21
C HIS A 101 1.39 -10.02 31.34
N LEU A 102 0.38 -10.73 31.84
CA LEU A 102 -0.96 -10.18 32.11
C LEU A 102 -0.95 -9.13 33.24
N ILE A 103 -0.11 -9.35 34.26
CA ILE A 103 0.05 -8.39 35.36
C ILE A 103 0.81 -7.15 34.86
N GLU A 104 1.89 -7.33 34.10
CA GLU A 104 2.67 -6.23 33.51
C GLU A 104 1.92 -5.49 32.40
N SER A 105 1.10 -6.18 31.60
CA SER A 105 0.28 -5.57 30.53
C SER A 105 -0.83 -4.69 31.09
N SER A 106 -1.38 -5.01 32.26
CA SER A 106 -2.39 -4.17 32.91
C SER A 106 -1.82 -2.81 33.36
N SER A 107 -0.54 -2.80 33.80
CA SER A 107 0.19 -1.58 34.13
C SER A 107 0.57 -0.77 32.89
N ILE A 108 0.97 -1.45 31.81
CA ILE A 108 1.31 -0.80 30.53
C ILE A 108 0.04 -0.26 29.85
N GLU A 109 -1.08 -0.98 29.86
CA GLU A 109 -2.37 -0.51 29.35
C GLU A 109 -2.87 0.73 30.11
N ASN A 110 -2.67 0.79 31.43
CA ASN A 110 -3.01 1.96 32.22
C ASN A 110 -2.08 3.16 31.93
N GLN A 111 -0.78 2.92 31.70
CA GLN A 111 0.14 3.96 31.25
C GLN A 111 -0.21 4.45 29.84
N ILE A 112 -0.48 3.55 28.89
CA ILE A 112 -0.90 3.87 27.52
C ILE A 112 -2.22 4.65 27.55
N ARG A 113 -3.24 4.21 28.29
CA ARG A 113 -4.50 4.96 28.45
C ARG A 113 -4.29 6.33 29.09
N SER A 114 -3.36 6.46 30.04
CA SER A 114 -3.03 7.76 30.64
C SER A 114 -2.26 8.68 29.68
N MET A 115 -1.50 8.11 28.74
CA MET A 115 -0.81 8.84 27.67
C MET A 115 -1.77 9.19 26.54
N GLU A 116 -2.71 8.31 26.17
CA GLU A 116 -3.80 8.56 25.21
C GLU A 116 -4.80 9.59 25.71
N GLN A 117 -5.09 9.64 27.03
CA GLN A 117 -5.91 10.68 27.64
C GLN A 117 -5.20 12.03 27.79
N LYS A 118 -3.86 12.06 27.73
CA LYS A 118 -3.06 13.30 27.81
C LYS A 118 -2.53 13.78 26.45
N SER A 119 -2.45 12.91 25.44
CA SER A 119 -2.24 13.34 24.07
C SER A 119 -3.60 13.71 23.50
N GLU A 120 -4.02 14.95 23.72
CA GLU A 120 -4.88 15.60 22.73
C GLU A 120 -4.22 15.34 21.37
N GLY A 121 -4.89 14.57 20.51
CA GLY A 121 -4.35 14.23 19.19
C GLY A 121 -3.89 15.51 18.48
N PRO A 122 -2.95 15.41 17.52
CA PRO A 122 -2.32 16.58 16.92
C PRO A 122 -3.38 17.65 16.60
N GLU A 123 -3.24 18.81 17.23
CA GLU A 123 -4.24 19.87 17.18
C GLU A 123 -4.39 20.31 15.73
N PHE A 124 -5.43 19.80 15.05
CA PHE A 124 -5.73 20.20 13.68
C PHE A 124 -6.13 21.68 13.73
N SER A 125 -5.30 22.54 13.16
CA SER A 125 -5.58 23.97 13.12
C SER A 125 -6.98 24.24 12.56
N LYS A 126 -7.66 25.27 13.10
CA LYS A 126 -8.92 25.79 12.54
C LYS A 126 -8.80 26.01 11.04
N GLU A 127 -9.83 25.62 10.31
CA GLU A 127 -9.94 25.66 8.83
C GLU A 127 -9.32 26.93 8.24
N VAL A 128 -8.34 26.80 7.33
CA VAL A 128 -7.52 27.96 6.93
C VAL A 128 -7.96 28.57 5.60
N ARG A 129 -8.49 27.80 4.63
CA ARG A 129 -9.10 28.34 3.39
C ARG A 129 -10.19 27.40 2.87
N SER A 130 -11.32 27.95 2.40
CA SER A 130 -12.39 27.14 1.80
C SER A 130 -13.15 27.87 0.69
N ILE A 131 -13.66 27.12 -0.28
CA ILE A 131 -14.66 27.54 -1.27
C ILE A 131 -15.88 26.66 -1.08
N THR A 132 -17.06 27.27 -0.97
CA THR A 132 -18.34 26.57 -1.18
C THR A 132 -18.97 27.15 -2.43
N LEU A 133 -19.36 26.28 -3.34
CA LEU A 133 -19.95 26.65 -4.61
C LEU A 133 -21.28 25.92 -4.78
N ASP A 134 -22.34 26.71 -4.85
CA ASP A 134 -23.60 26.26 -5.40
C ASP A 134 -23.45 26.19 -6.93
N THR A 135 -23.62 24.99 -7.48
CA THR A 135 -23.51 24.76 -8.92
C THR A 135 -24.85 24.89 -9.65
N THR A 136 -25.94 25.15 -8.91
CA THR A 136 -27.29 25.30 -9.46
C THR A 136 -27.33 26.36 -10.55
N GLY A 137 -27.74 25.93 -11.74
CA GLY A 137 -27.89 26.79 -12.92
C GLY A 137 -26.59 27.15 -13.63
N LEU A 138 -25.43 26.62 -13.20
CA LEU A 138 -24.18 26.84 -13.91
C LEU A 138 -24.19 26.13 -15.26
N GLU A 139 -23.73 26.84 -16.29
CA GLU A 139 -23.65 26.32 -17.65
C GLU A 139 -22.38 25.50 -17.89
N LYS A 140 -22.27 24.90 -19.07
CA LYS A 140 -21.09 24.14 -19.49
C LYS A 140 -19.82 24.98 -19.31
N PRO A 141 -18.74 24.37 -18.83
CA PRO A 141 -17.41 24.94 -18.84
C PRO A 141 -16.97 25.57 -20.17
N GLU A 142 -16.58 26.85 -20.14
CA GLU A 142 -16.04 27.58 -21.28
C GLU A 142 -14.57 27.22 -21.53
N LYS A 143 -14.09 27.39 -22.77
CA LYS A 143 -12.66 27.24 -23.13
C LYS A 143 -12.05 25.85 -22.89
N LEU A 144 -12.86 24.81 -22.72
CA LEU A 144 -12.35 23.44 -22.68
C LEU A 144 -11.68 23.07 -24.00
N HIS A 145 -10.61 22.27 -23.92
CA HIS A 145 -10.13 21.53 -25.08
C HIS A 145 -11.27 20.78 -25.77
N SER A 146 -11.27 20.74 -27.10
CA SER A 146 -12.36 20.18 -27.93
C SER A 146 -12.75 18.76 -27.50
N HIS A 147 -11.77 17.91 -27.19
CA HIS A 147 -12.01 16.55 -26.70
C HIS A 147 -12.78 16.52 -25.36
N LYS A 148 -12.37 17.32 -24.37
CA LYS A 148 -13.04 17.39 -23.06
C LYS A 148 -14.46 17.92 -23.22
N SER A 149 -14.62 18.96 -24.05
CA SER A 149 -15.92 19.51 -24.43
C SER A 149 -16.84 18.46 -25.04
N ALA A 150 -16.32 17.63 -25.96
CA ALA A 150 -17.07 16.58 -26.63
C ALA A 150 -17.45 15.41 -25.71
N ILE A 151 -16.55 15.03 -24.78
CA ILE A 151 -16.84 14.04 -23.73
C ILE A 151 -17.96 14.52 -22.82
N TYR A 152 -17.88 15.79 -22.42
CA TYR A 152 -18.89 16.44 -21.63
C TYR A 152 -20.26 16.33 -22.29
N ASP A 153 -20.36 16.68 -23.58
CA ASP A 153 -21.64 16.60 -24.30
C ASP A 153 -22.19 15.16 -24.34
N LYS A 154 -21.31 14.16 -24.42
CA LYS A 154 -21.69 12.75 -24.34
C LYS A 154 -22.21 12.36 -22.94
N MET A 155 -21.55 12.82 -21.86
CA MET A 155 -21.93 12.50 -20.48
C MET A 155 -23.26 13.15 -20.07
N LYS A 156 -23.61 14.30 -20.65
CA LYS A 156 -24.87 15.01 -20.40
C LYS A 156 -26.10 14.17 -20.76
N GLY A 157 -26.16 13.63 -21.98
CA GLY A 157 -27.31 12.87 -22.47
C GLY A 157 -28.66 13.62 -22.47
N GLY A 158 -28.68 14.96 -22.60
CA GLY A 158 -29.90 15.78 -22.52
C GLY A 158 -29.72 17.30 -22.77
N LYS A 159 -30.75 18.13 -22.55
CA LYS A 159 -30.76 19.56 -22.96
C LYS A 159 -30.12 20.55 -21.98
N SER A 160 -30.06 20.32 -20.67
CA SER A 160 -29.43 21.28 -19.73
C SER A 160 -28.19 20.71 -19.04
N TRP A 161 -27.20 21.57 -18.80
CA TRP A 161 -25.91 21.30 -18.15
C TRP A 161 -25.93 21.60 -16.65
N ILE A 162 -27.13 21.72 -16.09
CA ILE A 162 -27.33 22.22 -14.74
C ILE A 162 -26.80 21.16 -13.76
N GLU A 163 -25.62 21.43 -13.21
CA GLU A 163 -25.21 20.81 -11.96
C GLU A 163 -26.15 21.35 -10.86
N ASP A 164 -26.62 20.49 -9.97
CA ASP A 164 -27.50 20.84 -8.87
C ASP A 164 -26.90 20.25 -7.59
N THR A 165 -25.74 20.79 -7.21
CA THR A 165 -25.01 20.35 -6.03
C THR A 165 -24.22 21.49 -5.40
N ASN A 166 -24.02 21.38 -4.08
CA ASN A 166 -23.12 22.24 -3.34
C ASN A 166 -21.77 21.56 -3.20
N ILE A 167 -20.77 22.05 -3.92
CA ILE A 167 -19.41 21.53 -3.85
C ILE A 167 -18.63 22.36 -2.84
N ARG A 168 -18.03 21.69 -1.85
CA ARG A 168 -17.16 22.33 -0.87
C ARG A 168 -15.74 21.85 -1.05
N LEU A 169 -14.82 22.77 -1.26
CA LEU A 169 -13.37 22.59 -1.20
C LEU A 169 -12.85 23.23 0.07
N THR A 170 -12.11 22.48 0.87
CA THR A 170 -11.45 22.99 2.07
C THR A 170 -9.97 22.62 2.05
N ILE A 171 -9.09 23.59 2.28
CA ILE A 171 -7.66 23.34 2.50
C ILE A 171 -7.36 23.30 4.00
N TYR A 172 -6.66 22.25 4.39
CA TYR A 172 -6.13 22.07 5.73
C TYR A 172 -4.61 22.22 5.70
N PRO A 173 -4.02 23.02 6.58
CA PRO A 173 -2.58 23.01 6.81
C PRO A 173 -2.22 21.96 7.86
N PHE A 174 -0.94 21.60 7.88
CA PHE A 174 -0.42 20.60 8.77
C PHE A 174 0.70 21.16 9.62
N LYS A 175 0.75 20.75 10.88
CA LYS A 175 1.93 20.89 11.72
C LYS A 175 2.50 19.51 11.96
N ARG A 176 3.78 19.31 11.59
CA ARG A 176 4.49 18.05 11.80
C ARG A 176 4.82 17.79 13.28
N ASP A 177 4.72 18.83 14.12
CA ASP A 177 5.08 18.78 15.54
C ASP A 177 4.30 17.67 16.26
N GLY A 178 5.00 16.88 17.07
CA GLY A 178 4.45 15.73 17.79
C GLY A 178 4.33 14.45 16.97
N VAL A 179 4.14 14.51 15.65
CA VAL A 179 3.98 13.32 14.79
C VAL A 179 5.26 12.48 14.75
N LYS A 180 6.42 13.13 14.76
CA LYS A 180 7.75 12.48 14.79
C LYS A 180 7.91 11.46 15.92
N GLN A 181 7.26 11.71 17.07
CA GLN A 181 7.39 10.90 18.28
C GLN A 181 6.30 9.83 18.40
N LEU A 182 5.31 9.82 17.51
CA LEU A 182 4.28 8.79 17.51
C LEU A 182 4.90 7.46 17.11
N LEU A 183 4.47 6.38 17.76
CA LEU A 183 4.84 5.04 17.35
C LEU A 183 4.18 4.72 16.01
N ILE A 184 4.98 4.40 14.99
CA ILE A 184 4.50 4.21 13.60
C ILE A 184 3.48 3.07 13.50
N PHE A 185 3.55 2.11 14.42
CA PHE A 185 2.65 0.95 14.52
C PHE A 185 1.69 1.01 15.72
N SER A 186 1.40 2.21 16.23
CA SER A 186 0.47 2.40 17.37
C SER A 186 -0.98 2.03 17.03
N ASN A 187 -1.41 2.29 15.80
CA ASN A 187 -2.76 2.05 15.35
C ASN A 187 -2.89 0.74 14.57
N LYS A 188 -4.10 0.20 14.45
CA LYS A 188 -4.35 -0.93 13.54
C LYS A 188 -4.78 -0.38 12.18
N CYS A 189 -3.94 -0.53 11.16
CA CYS A 189 -4.45 -0.49 9.79
C CYS A 189 -5.36 -1.71 9.60
N GLY A 190 -6.58 -1.50 9.09
CA GLY A 190 -7.51 -2.61 8.88
C GLY A 190 -7.06 -3.52 7.74
N GLU A 191 -7.38 -3.17 6.50
CA GLU A 191 -7.04 -3.94 5.31
C GLU A 191 -6.23 -3.11 4.31
N ILE A 192 -5.22 -3.71 3.68
CA ILE A 192 -4.53 -3.14 2.52
C ILE A 192 -4.87 -4.01 1.33
N LYS A 193 -5.48 -3.41 0.31
CA LYS A 193 -5.95 -4.09 -0.90
C LYS A 193 -5.29 -3.49 -2.13
N VAL A 194 -5.11 -4.33 -3.14
CA VAL A 194 -4.49 -3.96 -4.40
C VAL A 194 -5.44 -4.25 -5.56
N HIS A 195 -5.54 -3.30 -6.48
CA HIS A 195 -6.34 -3.42 -7.69
C HIS A 195 -5.45 -3.38 -8.91
N GLU A 196 -5.72 -4.23 -9.90
CA GLU A 196 -5.03 -4.14 -11.18
C GLU A 196 -5.68 -3.08 -12.08
N GLY A 197 -4.86 -2.43 -12.91
CA GLY A 197 -5.33 -1.46 -13.89
C GLY A 197 -5.34 -0.02 -13.40
N PHE A 198 -6.12 0.81 -14.10
CA PHE A 198 -6.19 2.25 -13.87
C PHE A 198 -6.92 2.61 -12.58
N PHE A 199 -6.55 3.76 -12.03
CA PHE A 199 -7.21 4.31 -10.86
C PHE A 199 -8.71 4.47 -11.15
N SER A 200 -9.54 3.83 -10.33
CA SER A 200 -10.99 3.86 -10.48
C SER A 200 -11.65 4.64 -9.35
N TYR A 201 -12.78 5.27 -9.64
CA TYR A 201 -13.61 5.95 -8.64
C TYR A 201 -14.86 5.09 -8.39
N PRO A 202 -14.88 4.19 -7.40
CA PRO A 202 -16.08 3.41 -7.13
C PRO A 202 -17.22 4.30 -6.65
N ASN A 203 -18.45 3.84 -6.86
CA ASN A 203 -19.61 4.46 -6.24
C ASN A 203 -19.62 4.10 -4.76
N ALA A 204 -19.79 5.10 -3.90
CA ALA A 204 -19.82 4.89 -2.46
C ALA A 204 -20.95 3.91 -2.10
N LYS A 205 -20.64 2.91 -1.26
CA LYS A 205 -21.64 2.01 -0.66
C LYS A 205 -22.22 2.65 0.60
N GLU A 206 -23.50 2.47 0.87
CA GLU A 206 -24.26 3.14 1.95
C GLU A 206 -23.61 3.08 3.36
N LEU A 207 -22.78 2.07 3.64
CA LEU A 207 -22.18 1.83 4.95
C LEU A 207 -20.69 2.21 5.06
N GLN A 208 -20.10 2.82 4.02
CA GLN A 208 -18.68 3.14 3.99
C GLN A 208 -18.42 4.55 3.49
N GLU A 209 -17.52 5.25 4.17
CA GLU A 209 -17.05 6.56 3.72
C GLU A 209 -15.85 6.34 2.79
N GLU A 210 -16.07 6.51 1.49
CA GLU A 210 -15.06 6.29 0.46
C GLU A 210 -14.45 7.63 0.01
N TRP A 211 -13.13 7.73 0.06
CA TRP A 211 -12.35 8.89 -0.35
C TRP A 211 -11.39 8.51 -1.48
N THR A 212 -11.35 9.31 -2.54
CA THR A 212 -10.48 9.06 -3.72
C THR A 212 -9.42 10.12 -3.86
N ALA A 213 -8.18 9.71 -4.14
CA ALA A 213 -7.08 10.63 -4.34
C ALA A 213 -7.20 11.42 -5.64
N ASN A 214 -6.85 12.70 -5.56
CA ASN A 214 -6.43 13.52 -6.69
C ASN A 214 -4.92 13.76 -6.55
N PHE A 215 -4.13 13.27 -7.51
CA PHE A 215 -2.68 13.47 -7.56
C PHE A 215 -2.35 14.84 -8.15
N SER A 216 -2.76 15.89 -7.45
CA SER A 216 -2.73 17.26 -7.91
C SER A 216 -1.29 17.79 -8.09
N THR A 217 -1.17 18.90 -8.82
CA THR A 217 -0.02 19.80 -8.65
C THR A 217 -0.24 20.73 -7.44
N PRO A 218 0.72 21.58 -7.06
CA PRO A 218 0.47 22.58 -6.01
C PRO A 218 -0.68 23.50 -6.38
N GLN A 219 -0.82 23.86 -7.67
CA GLN A 219 -2.00 24.55 -8.16
C GLN A 219 -3.08 23.53 -8.52
N LEU A 220 -4.16 23.49 -7.73
CA LEU A 220 -5.26 22.55 -7.93
C LEU A 220 -5.89 22.72 -9.32
N PHE A 221 -6.08 21.60 -10.03
CA PHE A 221 -6.74 21.53 -11.34
C PHE A 221 -6.07 22.39 -12.42
N SER A 222 -4.76 22.66 -12.29
CA SER A 222 -4.07 23.67 -13.10
C SER A 222 -4.16 23.44 -14.61
N LYS A 223 -4.19 22.19 -15.06
CA LYS A 223 -4.25 21.84 -16.49
C LYS A 223 -5.57 21.23 -16.93
N CYS A 224 -6.64 21.38 -16.14
CA CYS A 224 -7.94 20.79 -16.50
C CYS A 224 -8.50 21.35 -17.82
N LEU A 225 -8.06 22.54 -18.24
CA LEU A 225 -8.39 23.18 -19.51
C LEU A 225 -7.60 22.67 -20.71
N ASP A 226 -6.41 22.08 -20.48
CA ASP A 226 -5.46 21.75 -21.54
C ASP A 226 -5.84 20.46 -22.29
N GLY A 227 -5.10 20.15 -23.35
CA GLY A 227 -5.24 18.92 -24.12
C GLY A 227 -4.58 17.70 -23.48
N ASP A 228 -3.80 17.84 -22.42
CA ASP A 228 -3.24 16.69 -21.70
C ASP A 228 -4.28 16.07 -20.75
N LEU A 229 -4.20 14.75 -20.59
CA LEU A 229 -5.05 13.98 -19.68
C LEU A 229 -4.19 13.18 -18.70
N THR A 230 -3.82 13.77 -17.57
CA THR A 230 -3.28 13.02 -16.43
C THR A 230 -4.40 12.67 -15.44
N GLN A 231 -4.07 12.08 -14.29
CA GLN A 231 -5.06 11.58 -13.35
C GLN A 231 -5.89 12.72 -12.74
N ASP A 232 -5.26 13.87 -12.46
CA ASP A 232 -5.95 15.08 -11.99
C ASP A 232 -6.97 15.55 -13.04
N GLU A 233 -6.55 15.76 -14.29
CA GLU A 233 -7.45 16.21 -15.36
C GLU A 233 -8.54 15.20 -15.70
N LEU A 234 -8.25 13.90 -15.63
CA LEU A 234 -9.23 12.83 -15.79
C LEU A 234 -10.31 12.92 -14.70
N GLN A 235 -9.94 13.14 -13.45
CA GLN A 235 -10.91 13.25 -12.37
C GLN A 235 -11.80 14.49 -12.54
N VAL A 236 -11.24 15.65 -12.93
CA VAL A 236 -12.03 16.84 -13.26
C VAL A 236 -12.98 16.56 -14.42
N MET A 237 -12.52 15.82 -15.43
CA MET A 237 -13.34 15.47 -16.59
C MET A 237 -14.51 14.53 -16.23
N GLU A 238 -14.32 13.62 -15.29
CA GLU A 238 -15.40 12.74 -14.82
C GLU A 238 -16.35 13.42 -13.82
N HIS A 239 -15.94 14.57 -13.25
CA HIS A 239 -16.69 15.36 -12.26
C HIS A 239 -16.80 16.83 -12.72
N PRO A 240 -17.69 17.17 -13.67
CA PRO A 240 -17.75 18.50 -14.28
C PRO A 240 -17.88 19.65 -13.27
N GLY A 241 -18.53 19.41 -12.13
CA GLY A 241 -18.56 20.34 -10.99
C GLY A 241 -17.18 20.86 -10.53
N LEU A 242 -16.12 20.04 -10.59
CA LEU A 242 -14.76 20.44 -10.22
C LEU A 242 -14.18 21.51 -11.15
N TYR A 243 -14.64 21.58 -12.39
CA TYR A 243 -14.25 22.68 -13.27
C TYR A 243 -14.74 24.03 -12.72
N HIS A 244 -15.95 24.09 -12.18
CA HIS A 244 -16.47 25.34 -11.62
C HIS A 244 -15.72 25.76 -10.37
N ILE A 245 -15.26 24.78 -9.57
CA ILE A 245 -14.31 25.02 -8.49
C ILE A 245 -13.01 25.63 -9.04
N LYS A 246 -12.45 25.11 -10.15
CA LYS A 246 -11.27 25.71 -10.78
C LYS A 246 -11.52 27.16 -11.22
N ARG A 247 -12.68 27.50 -11.79
CA ARG A 247 -13.01 28.90 -12.09
C ARG A 247 -13.00 29.79 -10.84
N LYS A 248 -13.54 29.30 -9.73
CA LYS A 248 -13.51 30.02 -8.44
C LYS A 248 -12.10 30.15 -7.86
N ILE A 249 -11.26 29.14 -8.07
CA ILE A 249 -9.83 29.23 -7.79
C ILE A 249 -9.16 30.29 -8.67
N ASP A 250 -9.51 30.43 -9.94
CA ASP A 250 -8.91 31.45 -10.81
C ASP A 250 -9.32 32.88 -10.40
N GLU A 251 -10.52 33.05 -9.85
CA GLU A 251 -10.95 34.31 -9.23
C GLU A 251 -10.21 34.59 -7.91
N LYS A 252 -9.76 33.56 -7.20
CA LYS A 252 -9.08 33.63 -5.88
C LYS A 252 -7.90 32.64 -5.80
N PRO A 253 -6.79 32.92 -6.52
CA PRO A 253 -5.69 31.96 -6.69
C PRO A 253 -5.11 31.46 -5.38
N GLU A 254 -5.11 32.30 -4.36
CA GLU A 254 -4.63 31.98 -3.02
C GLU A 254 -5.42 30.86 -2.35
N ILE A 255 -6.62 30.49 -2.82
CA ILE A 255 -7.37 29.33 -2.30
C ILE A 255 -7.04 28.06 -3.10
N GLY A 256 -6.48 28.15 -4.30
CA GLY A 256 -6.18 26.99 -5.13
C GLY A 256 -4.75 26.48 -5.04
N THR A 257 -3.85 27.20 -4.37
CA THR A 257 -2.45 26.79 -4.23
C THR A 257 -2.22 26.07 -2.89
N LEU A 258 -1.90 24.78 -2.97
CA LEU A 258 -1.39 23.98 -1.86
C LEU A 258 0.07 24.35 -1.58
N LYS A 259 0.34 24.70 -0.32
CA LYS A 259 1.66 24.89 0.26
C LYS A 259 2.22 23.56 0.77
N GLU A 260 3.40 23.61 1.37
CA GLU A 260 4.02 22.43 1.98
C GLU A 260 3.08 21.80 3.01
N ASP A 261 2.97 20.46 2.97
CA ASP A 261 2.07 19.62 3.78
C ASP A 261 0.56 19.93 3.76
N GLU A 262 0.12 20.97 3.05
CA GLU A 262 -1.30 21.24 2.87
C GLU A 262 -1.96 20.16 2.00
N ILE A 263 -3.20 19.86 2.35
CA ILE A 263 -4.07 18.95 1.62
C ILE A 263 -5.42 19.65 1.39
N ALA A 264 -6.09 19.35 0.28
CA ALA A 264 -7.46 19.78 0.06
C ALA A 264 -8.42 18.60 0.19
N LEU A 265 -9.57 18.82 0.82
CA LEU A 265 -10.68 17.88 0.82
C LEU A 265 -11.85 18.51 0.06
N ILE A 266 -12.49 17.71 -0.79
CA ILE A 266 -13.61 18.11 -1.62
C ILE A 266 -14.78 17.16 -1.40
N THR A 267 -15.96 17.74 -1.17
CA THR A 267 -17.23 17.01 -0.96
C THR A 267 -18.33 17.60 -1.83
N GLY A 268 -19.40 16.83 -2.09
CA GLY A 268 -20.52 17.25 -2.92
C GLY A 268 -20.26 17.18 -4.44
N ALA A 269 -19.06 16.80 -4.87
CA ALA A 269 -18.74 16.69 -6.29
C ALA A 269 -19.45 15.47 -6.90
N LYS A 270 -20.29 15.68 -7.92
CA LYS A 270 -20.97 14.58 -8.62
C LYS A 270 -20.11 14.04 -9.75
N ARG A 271 -19.99 12.71 -9.83
CA ARG A 271 -19.42 12.00 -10.97
C ARG A 271 -20.50 11.77 -12.01
N ARG A 272 -20.28 12.22 -13.24
CA ARG A 272 -21.28 12.19 -14.33
C ARG A 272 -20.98 11.13 -15.38
N GLY A 273 -19.74 10.68 -15.45
CA GLY A 273 -19.33 9.69 -16.41
C GLY A 273 -18.00 9.06 -16.04
N ALA A 274 -17.58 8.15 -16.91
CA ALA A 274 -16.29 7.51 -16.81
C ALA A 274 -15.61 7.48 -18.18
N PHE A 275 -14.29 7.35 -18.15
CA PHE A 275 -13.46 7.34 -19.33
C PHE A 275 -12.45 6.19 -19.29
N LEU A 276 -12.35 5.43 -20.39
CA LEU A 276 -11.42 4.31 -20.50
C LEU A 276 -9.99 4.81 -20.79
N ALA A 277 -9.33 5.30 -19.74
CA ALA A 277 -8.00 5.91 -19.82
C ALA A 277 -6.92 4.98 -20.37
N ASN A 278 -7.06 3.66 -20.23
CA ASN A 278 -6.10 2.68 -20.73
C ASN A 278 -5.83 2.78 -22.24
N TYR A 279 -6.78 3.29 -23.02
CA TYR A 279 -6.62 3.46 -24.47
C TYR A 279 -6.15 4.88 -24.86
N CYS A 280 -6.36 5.87 -23.98
CA CYS A 280 -6.30 7.28 -24.35
C CYS A 280 -5.87 8.17 -23.16
N TYR A 281 -4.61 8.08 -22.72
CA TYR A 281 -4.08 8.82 -21.57
C TYR A 281 -2.86 9.67 -21.91
N GLY A 282 -2.64 10.75 -21.15
CA GLY A 282 -1.55 11.71 -21.35
C GLY A 282 -1.60 12.36 -22.74
N LYS A 283 -0.45 12.46 -23.41
CA LYS A 283 -0.35 13.07 -24.74
C LYS A 283 -1.11 12.32 -25.83
N ARG A 284 -1.40 11.02 -25.64
CA ARG A 284 -2.21 10.25 -26.60
C ARG A 284 -3.61 10.85 -26.70
N PHE A 285 -4.15 11.37 -25.60
CA PHE A 285 -5.45 12.05 -25.60
C PHE A 285 -5.47 13.29 -26.50
N ALA A 286 -4.44 14.13 -26.45
CA ALA A 286 -4.34 15.31 -27.30
C ALA A 286 -4.20 14.96 -28.79
N SER A 287 -3.53 13.84 -29.12
CA SER A 287 -3.20 13.46 -30.50
C SER A 287 -4.31 12.74 -31.27
N ARG A 288 -5.39 12.33 -30.58
CA ARG A 288 -6.48 11.52 -31.16
C ARG A 288 -7.52 12.41 -31.83
N SER A 289 -8.42 11.84 -32.63
CA SER A 289 -9.59 12.57 -33.12
C SER A 289 -10.65 12.66 -32.02
N THR A 290 -11.49 13.70 -32.08
CA THR A 290 -12.61 13.88 -31.14
C THR A 290 -13.54 12.66 -31.11
N ASP A 291 -13.86 12.09 -32.27
CA ASP A 291 -14.77 10.93 -32.37
C ASP A 291 -14.20 9.68 -31.68
N ASP A 292 -12.90 9.40 -31.89
CA ASP A 292 -12.21 8.28 -31.24
C ASP A 292 -12.18 8.47 -29.72
N VAL A 293 -11.85 9.69 -29.26
CA VAL A 293 -11.86 10.03 -27.83
C VAL A 293 -13.26 9.86 -27.21
N GLN A 294 -14.31 10.35 -27.88
CA GLN A 294 -15.68 10.16 -27.42
C GLN A 294 -16.05 8.68 -27.31
N GLY A 295 -15.50 7.81 -28.15
CA GLY A 295 -15.70 6.36 -28.09
C GLY A 295 -15.36 5.73 -26.74
N TYR A 296 -14.39 6.29 -26.01
CA TYR A 296 -13.93 5.80 -24.70
C TYR A 296 -14.69 6.39 -23.49
N ALA A 297 -15.57 7.36 -23.71
CA ALA A 297 -16.38 7.98 -22.66
C ALA A 297 -17.75 7.32 -22.54
N PHE A 298 -18.27 7.21 -21.31
CA PHE A 298 -19.63 6.72 -21.08
C PHE A 298 -20.27 7.46 -19.91
N LYS A 299 -21.59 7.63 -20.01
CA LYS A 299 -22.41 8.22 -18.96
C LYS A 299 -22.59 7.23 -17.82
N LEU A 300 -22.59 7.73 -16.59
CA LEU A 300 -22.90 6.97 -15.39
C LEU A 300 -24.18 7.49 -14.76
N ASP A 301 -24.78 6.66 -13.90
CA ASP A 301 -25.71 7.16 -12.90
C ASP A 301 -24.96 8.09 -11.95
N GLU A 302 -25.61 9.20 -11.57
CA GLU A 302 -24.98 10.22 -10.74
C GLU A 302 -24.60 9.64 -9.38
N ALA A 303 -23.32 9.77 -9.02
CA ALA A 303 -22.81 9.41 -7.71
C ALA A 303 -22.03 10.58 -7.12
N GLU A 304 -22.15 10.79 -5.82
CA GLU A 304 -21.34 11.78 -5.12
C GLU A 304 -19.99 11.21 -4.73
N SER A 305 -18.94 11.98 -5.00
CA SER A 305 -17.55 11.64 -4.70
C SER A 305 -17.03 12.50 -3.55
N ARG A 306 -16.24 11.87 -2.68
CA ARG A 306 -15.33 12.57 -1.75
C ARG A 306 -13.91 12.43 -2.27
N ILE A 307 -13.22 13.56 -2.38
CA ILE A 307 -11.93 13.65 -3.05
C ILE A 307 -10.93 14.32 -2.12
N PHE A 308 -9.72 13.80 -2.04
CA PHE A 308 -8.63 14.47 -1.35
C PHE A 308 -7.49 14.75 -2.32
N CYS A 309 -7.02 15.98 -2.35
CA CYS A 309 -5.93 16.42 -3.23
C CYS A 309 -4.64 16.54 -2.45
N MET A 310 -3.57 15.95 -2.99
CA MET A 310 -2.22 16.06 -2.45
C MET A 310 -1.25 16.31 -3.59
N SER A 311 -0.42 17.34 -3.45
CA SER A 311 0.69 17.58 -4.38
C SER A 311 1.91 16.79 -3.97
N ALA A 312 2.47 15.93 -4.84
CA ALA A 312 3.78 15.34 -4.57
C ALA A 312 4.87 16.42 -4.69
N PRO A 313 5.98 16.33 -3.91
CA PRO A 313 7.17 17.12 -4.24
C PRO A 313 7.69 16.72 -5.63
N LYS A 314 8.52 17.58 -6.23
CA LYS A 314 9.10 17.29 -7.55
C LYS A 314 10.51 16.73 -7.37
N VAL A 315 10.77 15.58 -7.98
CA VAL A 315 12.14 15.07 -8.11
C VAL A 315 12.90 15.94 -9.12
N LEU A 316 14.04 16.47 -8.69
CA LEU A 316 14.93 17.26 -9.52
C LEU A 316 15.82 16.33 -10.38
N PRO A 317 16.22 16.73 -11.59
CA PRO A 317 17.06 15.90 -12.47
C PRO A 317 18.34 15.38 -11.80
N GLU A 318 18.98 16.20 -10.96
CA GLU A 318 20.18 15.84 -10.21
C GLU A 318 19.96 14.84 -9.08
N GLN A 319 18.71 14.55 -8.71
CA GLN A 319 18.36 13.51 -7.73
C GLN A 319 18.21 12.14 -8.39
N VAL A 320 17.95 12.06 -9.69
CA VAL A 320 17.71 10.78 -10.39
C VAL A 320 18.86 9.80 -10.16
N GLY A 321 18.52 8.56 -9.77
CA GLY A 321 19.48 7.50 -9.46
C GLY A 321 20.14 7.59 -8.09
N LYS A 322 19.96 8.70 -7.34
CA LYS A 322 20.49 8.84 -5.97
C LYS A 322 19.55 8.18 -4.95
N PRO A 323 20.06 7.75 -3.79
CA PRO A 323 19.22 7.25 -2.71
C PRO A 323 18.34 8.36 -2.13
N TYR A 324 17.12 8.01 -1.72
CA TYR A 324 16.21 8.93 -1.04
C TYR A 324 16.82 9.47 0.25
N LYS A 325 16.72 10.79 0.45
CA LYS A 325 17.06 11.44 1.71
C LYS A 325 15.89 11.41 2.69
N LYS A 326 16.17 11.58 3.99
CA LYS A 326 15.15 11.59 5.04
C LYS A 326 14.11 12.69 4.79
N GLU A 327 14.53 13.87 4.38
CA GLU A 327 13.64 15.03 4.18
C GLU A 327 12.62 14.77 3.05
N ASP A 328 13.04 14.07 1.99
CA ASP A 328 12.15 13.69 0.89
C ASP A 328 11.15 12.59 1.29
N LEU A 329 11.58 11.65 2.14
CA LEU A 329 10.69 10.64 2.72
C LEU A 329 9.69 11.27 3.69
N GLU A 330 10.14 12.23 4.51
CA GLU A 330 9.28 13.02 5.39
C GLU A 330 8.19 13.75 4.59
N ALA A 331 8.55 14.42 3.49
CA ALA A 331 7.58 15.14 2.66
C ALA A 331 6.50 14.22 2.05
N LEU A 332 6.87 13.00 1.63
CA LEU A 332 5.90 12.01 1.14
C LEU A 332 5.03 11.45 2.26
N PHE A 333 5.65 11.10 3.39
CA PHE A 333 4.96 10.50 4.53
C PHE A 333 3.98 11.47 5.19
N TYR A 334 4.43 12.66 5.59
CA TYR A 334 3.61 13.60 6.35
C TYR A 334 2.41 14.10 5.57
N ARG A 335 2.56 14.35 4.26
CA ARG A 335 1.42 14.78 3.44
C ARG A 335 0.37 13.67 3.30
N SER A 336 0.81 12.42 3.11
CA SER A 336 -0.10 11.26 3.09
C SER A 336 -0.79 11.08 4.44
N TYR A 337 -0.02 11.11 5.53
CA TYR A 337 -0.53 10.97 6.89
C TYR A 337 -1.50 12.09 7.24
N HIS A 338 -1.21 13.32 6.83
CA HIS A 338 -2.10 14.45 7.04
C HIS A 338 -3.46 14.24 6.37
N ALA A 339 -3.49 13.88 5.08
CA ALA A 339 -4.75 13.60 4.40
C ALA A 339 -5.52 12.48 5.10
N PHE A 340 -4.85 11.36 5.39
CA PHE A 340 -5.51 10.17 5.94
C PHE A 340 -6.01 10.37 7.35
N SER A 341 -5.21 10.99 8.22
CA SER A 341 -5.61 11.32 9.59
C SER A 341 -6.72 12.36 9.62
N LYS A 342 -6.70 13.35 8.72
CA LYS A 342 -7.77 14.35 8.63
C LYS A 342 -9.08 13.73 8.15
N ILE A 343 -9.03 12.86 7.15
CA ILE A 343 -10.18 12.06 6.71
C ILE A 343 -10.69 11.20 7.89
N LYS A 344 -9.80 10.52 8.63
CA LYS A 344 -10.18 9.73 9.82
C LYS A 344 -10.88 10.56 10.88
N ALA A 345 -10.40 11.78 11.14
CA ALA A 345 -10.98 12.66 12.13
C ALA A 345 -12.34 13.25 11.72
N LEU A 346 -12.61 13.41 10.42
CA LEU A 346 -13.87 13.95 9.91
C LEU A 346 -14.93 12.87 9.67
N ALA A 347 -14.51 11.62 9.50
CA ALA A 347 -15.44 10.55 9.23
C ALA A 347 -16.35 10.29 10.42
N LYS A 348 -17.60 9.96 10.09
CA LYS A 348 -18.59 9.43 11.05
C LYS A 348 -18.11 8.07 11.59
N PRO A 349 -18.81 7.40 12.54
CA PRO A 349 -18.48 6.03 12.98
C PRO A 349 -18.51 4.94 11.88
N GLN A 350 -18.55 5.35 10.61
CA GLN A 350 -18.47 4.48 9.45
C GLN A 350 -17.03 4.04 9.20
N ARG A 351 -16.91 2.91 8.54
CA ARG A 351 -15.64 2.40 8.05
C ARG A 351 -15.12 3.30 6.94
N ILE A 352 -13.85 3.69 7.01
CA ILE A 352 -13.20 4.55 6.02
C ILE A 352 -12.43 3.72 5.02
N ARG A 353 -12.66 4.02 3.74
CA ARG A 353 -11.93 3.45 2.62
C ARG A 353 -11.23 4.57 1.85
N ILE A 354 -9.92 4.46 1.72
CA ILE A 354 -9.11 5.42 0.96
C ILE A 354 -8.59 4.74 -0.30
N HIS A 355 -8.94 5.31 -1.45
CA HIS A 355 -8.44 4.91 -2.76
C HIS A 355 -7.26 5.81 -3.14
N THR A 356 -6.09 5.20 -3.35
CA THR A 356 -4.87 5.90 -3.78
C THR A 356 -4.01 5.04 -4.72
N GLY A 357 -2.84 5.50 -5.13
CA GLY A 357 -1.99 4.77 -6.06
C GLY A 357 -0.60 5.37 -6.16
N ASN A 358 -0.04 5.35 -7.36
CA ASN A 358 1.31 5.84 -7.69
C ASN A 358 1.43 7.38 -7.68
N TRP A 359 1.00 8.01 -6.58
CA TRP A 359 1.06 9.44 -6.35
C TRP A 359 2.48 9.99 -6.57
N GLY A 360 2.61 10.99 -7.45
CA GLY A 360 3.92 11.60 -7.77
C GLY A 360 4.90 10.72 -8.56
N CYS A 361 4.51 9.52 -9.00
CA CYS A 361 5.45 8.62 -9.70
C CYS A 361 5.55 8.87 -11.21
N GLY A 362 4.61 9.64 -11.79
CA GLY A 362 4.65 10.04 -13.20
C GLY A 362 5.52 11.28 -13.40
N SER A 363 4.87 12.42 -13.68
CA SER A 363 5.54 13.69 -13.94
C SER A 363 6.31 14.28 -12.76
N SER A 364 6.19 13.73 -11.55
CA SER A 364 6.99 14.14 -10.39
C SER A 364 8.18 13.20 -10.10
N GLY A 365 8.29 12.05 -10.77
CA GLY A 365 9.53 11.24 -10.82
C GLY A 365 9.81 10.38 -9.59
N HIS A 366 8.84 10.24 -8.68
CA HIS A 366 9.03 9.41 -7.50
C HIS A 366 9.05 7.91 -7.83
N ASN A 367 9.77 7.16 -7.01
CA ASN A 367 9.79 5.71 -7.09
C ASN A 367 8.47 5.12 -6.54
N PRO A 368 7.70 4.35 -7.35
CA PRO A 368 6.43 3.74 -6.90
C PRO A 368 6.55 2.91 -5.63
N ARG A 369 7.68 2.23 -5.44
CA ARG A 369 7.95 1.43 -4.23
C ARG A 369 8.00 2.29 -2.98
N VAL A 370 8.71 3.42 -3.06
CA VAL A 370 8.87 4.35 -1.94
C VAL A 370 7.52 5.01 -1.62
N VAL A 371 6.82 5.48 -2.66
CA VAL A 371 5.51 6.10 -2.51
C VAL A 371 4.47 5.15 -1.91
N ALA A 372 4.43 3.88 -2.35
CA ALA A 372 3.56 2.86 -1.78
C ALA A 372 3.89 2.62 -0.30
N LEU A 373 5.17 2.46 0.05
CA LEU A 373 5.62 2.25 1.43
C LEU A 373 5.22 3.40 2.35
N MET A 374 5.46 4.65 1.93
CA MET A 374 5.12 5.84 2.71
C MET A 374 3.60 5.98 2.92
N GLN A 375 2.80 5.75 1.88
CA GLN A 375 1.34 5.80 2.00
C GLN A 375 0.77 4.70 2.88
N VAL A 376 1.33 3.48 2.81
CA VAL A 376 0.91 2.36 3.66
C VAL A 376 1.24 2.64 5.14
N ALA A 377 2.46 3.11 5.42
CA ALA A 377 2.86 3.48 6.77
C ALA A 377 1.99 4.63 7.31
N ALA A 378 1.71 5.64 6.48
CA ALA A 378 0.82 6.75 6.83
C ALA A 378 -0.62 6.28 7.11
N ALA A 379 -1.17 5.39 6.29
CA ALA A 379 -2.52 4.86 6.47
C ALA A 379 -2.64 4.04 7.74
N HIS A 380 -1.60 3.30 8.10
CA HIS A 380 -1.53 2.57 9.35
C HIS A 380 -1.51 3.49 10.55
N LEU A 381 -0.61 4.46 10.58
CA LEU A 381 -0.54 5.44 11.66
C LEU A 381 -1.84 6.24 11.78
N ALA A 382 -2.51 6.55 10.67
CA ALA A 382 -3.78 7.26 10.67
C ALA A 382 -5.00 6.41 11.08
N GLY A 383 -4.85 5.09 11.26
CA GLY A 383 -5.96 4.20 11.60
C GLY A 383 -7.00 4.05 10.47
N VAL A 384 -6.54 4.05 9.21
CA VAL A 384 -7.40 3.82 8.04
C VAL A 384 -7.89 2.37 8.04
N ASP A 385 -9.21 2.18 7.83
CA ASP A 385 -9.83 0.85 7.90
C ASP A 385 -9.60 0.04 6.62
N VAL A 386 -9.59 0.67 5.45
CA VAL A 386 -9.12 0.06 4.20
C VAL A 386 -8.34 1.04 3.33
N LEU A 387 -7.13 0.64 2.94
CA LEU A 387 -6.37 1.31 1.89
C LEU A 387 -6.47 0.51 0.60
N GLU A 388 -7.10 1.09 -0.43
CA GLU A 388 -7.24 0.55 -1.77
C GLU A 388 -6.15 1.15 -2.67
N TYR A 389 -5.16 0.35 -3.04
CA TYR A 389 -4.01 0.81 -3.80
C TYR A 389 -4.07 0.37 -5.27
N TYR A 390 -3.93 1.31 -6.20
CA TYR A 390 -3.91 1.07 -7.64
C TYR A 390 -2.48 1.32 -8.17
N PRO A 391 -1.66 0.26 -8.31
CA PRO A 391 -0.26 0.38 -8.68
C PRO A 391 -0.06 0.54 -10.19
N LEU A 392 -1.11 0.56 -11.01
CA LEU A 392 -1.00 0.54 -12.48
C LEU A 392 -0.06 -0.59 -12.93
N GLU A 393 0.96 -0.25 -13.71
CA GLU A 393 2.00 -1.16 -14.19
C GLU A 393 3.07 -1.47 -13.12
N ALA A 394 3.11 -0.72 -12.02
CA ALA A 394 4.10 -0.84 -10.95
C ALA A 394 3.74 -1.87 -9.85
N LYS A 395 2.95 -2.91 -10.20
CA LYS A 395 2.51 -3.94 -9.24
C LYS A 395 3.68 -4.61 -8.51
N LYS A 396 4.79 -4.89 -9.21
CA LYS A 396 6.01 -5.46 -8.61
C LYS A 396 6.62 -4.53 -7.56
N ASP A 397 6.68 -3.23 -7.84
CA ASP A 397 7.21 -2.24 -6.89
C ASP A 397 6.31 -2.13 -5.65
N TRP A 398 4.98 -2.20 -5.82
CA TRP A 398 4.04 -2.30 -4.68
C TRP A 398 4.27 -3.57 -3.85
N GLN A 399 4.42 -4.73 -4.47
CA GLN A 399 4.66 -5.99 -3.75
C GLN A 399 5.93 -5.93 -2.89
N ILE A 400 6.99 -5.33 -3.44
CA ILE A 400 8.25 -5.14 -2.70
C ILE A 400 8.04 -4.15 -1.54
N ALA A 401 7.30 -3.06 -1.76
CA ALA A 401 6.99 -2.10 -0.70
C ALA A 401 6.24 -2.75 0.47
N ILE A 402 5.20 -3.54 0.19
CA ILE A 402 4.45 -4.28 1.20
C ILE A 402 5.31 -5.32 1.90
N TYR A 403 6.13 -6.06 1.17
CA TYR A 403 7.05 -7.02 1.77
C TYR A 403 7.98 -6.35 2.80
N TYR A 404 8.58 -5.21 2.44
CA TYR A 404 9.39 -4.45 3.38
C TYR A 404 8.58 -3.97 4.57
N TYR A 405 7.42 -3.35 4.33
CA TYR A 405 6.54 -2.86 5.38
C TYR A 405 6.17 -3.95 6.41
N GLU A 406 5.72 -5.11 5.94
CA GLU A 406 5.34 -6.24 6.80
C GLU A 406 6.54 -6.84 7.54
N SER A 407 7.73 -6.87 6.92
CA SER A 407 8.94 -7.35 7.59
C SER A 407 9.38 -6.48 8.77
N LEU A 408 8.97 -5.21 8.80
CA LEU A 408 9.34 -4.27 9.86
C LEU A 408 8.41 -4.39 11.09
N LYS A 409 7.12 -4.70 10.91
CA LYS A 409 6.13 -4.67 12.01
C LYS A 409 6.54 -5.46 13.26
N PRO A 410 7.03 -6.72 13.18
CA PRO A 410 7.30 -7.51 14.38
C PRO A 410 8.55 -7.05 15.15
N GLY A 411 9.56 -6.52 14.44
CA GLY A 411 10.82 -6.11 15.03
C GLY A 411 10.84 -4.67 15.56
N PHE A 412 9.86 -3.87 15.14
CA PHE A 412 9.90 -2.41 15.30
C PHE A 412 8.59 -1.82 15.81
N SER A 413 7.78 -2.59 16.55
CA SER A 413 6.53 -2.09 17.16
C SER A 413 6.71 -0.88 18.07
N SER A 414 7.94 -0.64 18.57
CA SER A 414 8.32 0.50 19.39
C SER A 414 8.97 1.65 18.61
N TRP A 415 9.06 1.58 17.28
CA TRP A 415 9.66 2.66 16.50
C TRP A 415 8.75 3.87 16.42
N THR A 416 9.34 5.02 16.66
CA THR A 416 8.77 6.32 16.32
C THR A 416 8.76 6.53 14.80
N VAL A 417 7.93 7.47 14.33
CA VAL A 417 7.96 7.91 12.93
C VAL A 417 9.36 8.37 12.51
N ASP A 418 10.05 9.12 13.38
CA ASP A 418 11.38 9.63 13.09
C ASP A 418 12.43 8.52 12.90
N GLU A 419 12.43 7.51 13.77
CA GLU A 419 13.29 6.33 13.65
C GLU A 419 12.99 5.54 12.38
N PHE A 420 11.71 5.33 12.06
CA PHE A 420 11.29 4.66 10.84
C PHE A 420 11.83 5.36 9.59
N LEU A 421 11.60 6.68 9.46
CA LEU A 421 12.06 7.44 8.29
C LEU A 421 13.59 7.54 8.24
N THR A 422 14.26 7.60 9.40
CA THR A 422 15.72 7.58 9.48
C THR A 422 16.30 6.26 8.97
N ASP A 423 15.76 5.10 9.39
CA ASP A 423 16.22 3.80 8.87
C ASP A 423 15.95 3.66 7.37
N MET A 424 14.79 4.12 6.89
CA MET A 424 14.46 4.10 5.47
C MET A 424 15.47 4.89 4.64
N ALA A 425 15.87 6.08 5.11
CA ALA A 425 16.88 6.92 4.45
C ALA A 425 18.28 6.28 4.51
N MET A 426 18.70 5.80 5.69
CA MET A 426 20.03 5.18 5.87
C MET A 426 20.23 3.94 4.96
N ARG A 427 19.16 3.18 4.72
CA ARG A 427 19.19 1.96 3.89
C ARG A 427 18.62 2.17 2.50
N ALA A 428 18.43 3.43 2.08
CA ALA A 428 17.76 3.74 0.83
C ALA A 428 18.49 3.14 -0.37
N GLN A 429 19.83 3.23 -0.41
CA GLN A 429 20.65 2.64 -1.46
C GLN A 429 20.49 1.11 -1.50
N ASP A 430 20.66 0.44 -0.37
CA ASP A 430 20.61 -1.03 -0.26
C ASP A 430 19.24 -1.61 -0.63
N ARG A 431 18.17 -0.85 -0.38
CA ARG A 431 16.79 -1.25 -0.68
C ARG A 431 16.32 -0.84 -2.08
N GLY A 432 17.19 -0.19 -2.86
CA GLY A 432 16.85 0.35 -4.17
C GLY A 432 15.79 1.46 -4.10
N PHE A 433 15.71 2.15 -2.96
CA PHE A 433 14.93 3.37 -2.79
C PHE A 433 15.74 4.52 -3.39
N VAL A 434 15.79 4.55 -4.72
CA VAL A 434 16.42 5.61 -5.50
C VAL A 434 15.37 6.35 -6.31
N TYR A 435 15.58 7.64 -6.56
CA TYR A 435 14.69 8.43 -7.41
C TYR A 435 14.74 7.89 -8.85
N LYS A 436 13.58 7.83 -9.53
CA LYS A 436 13.47 7.35 -10.91
C LYS A 436 13.46 8.51 -11.88
N SER A 437 13.90 8.27 -13.11
CA SER A 437 13.70 9.26 -14.18
C SER A 437 12.23 9.25 -14.60
N HIS A 438 11.72 10.36 -15.15
CA HIS A 438 10.36 10.42 -15.69
C HIS A 438 10.12 9.51 -16.91
N ARG A 439 11.15 8.83 -17.43
CA ARG A 439 11.12 8.09 -18.70
C ARG A 439 11.38 6.59 -18.54
N ASP A 440 11.72 6.11 -17.34
CA ASP A 440 11.98 4.69 -17.02
C ASP A 440 10.84 4.09 -16.21
#